data_AF-A0A4Y2E8T5-F1
#
_entry.id   AF-A0A4Y2E8T5-F1
#
_cell.length_a   1.000
_cell.length_b   1.000
_cell.length_c   1.000
_cell.angle_alpha   90.00
_cell.angle_beta   90.00
_cell.angle_gamma   90.00
#
_symmetry.space_group_name_H-M   'P 1'
#
loop_
_entity.id
_entity.type
_entity.pdbx_description
1 polymer ?
#
loop_
_entity_poly.entity_id
_entity_poly.type
_entity_poly.pdbx_seq_one_letter_code
_entity_poly.pdbx_strand_id
1 'polypeptide(L)'
;MEEQSKANANIEKLNSEQRYAVYKVLHAIYEYQTDMTKCFFLYGPAGTGKTFVYSTLLPAVRGKGDQAIAVASTGIADTFLSGGRTTHSIFKIPLSLNATSTCNLKPNTSEAKILLDAKVIVWDEAPMTHVHAFLAVNRLLKDLTKCDEPFGGKIILLGGDFRQVLPVILRGSRSLTVSSCIKKHRLLSDFFVMNLTEKCVLLILKKNLRVGFYMLVKVKVERKFSCPHFAIQKFKIPFNNSLVT
;
A
#
# COMPACT_ATOMS: atom_id res chain seq x y z
N MET A 1 20.83 -5.66 3.78
CA MET A 1 21.37 -4.76 2.73
C MET A 1 20.53 -4.78 1.45
N GLU A 2 20.17 -5.95 0.92
CA GLU A 2 19.39 -6.06 -0.33
C GLU A 2 17.99 -5.44 -0.24
N GLU A 3 17.22 -5.75 0.81
CA GLU A 3 15.87 -5.20 1.02
C GLU A 3 15.87 -3.66 1.14
N GLN A 4 16.84 -3.09 1.83
CA GLN A 4 16.98 -1.63 1.97
C GLN A 4 17.33 -0.95 0.65
N SER A 5 18.24 -1.55 -0.13
CA SER A 5 18.60 -1.05 -1.47
C SER A 5 17.38 -1.07 -2.40
N LYS A 6 16.59 -2.15 -2.35
CA LYS A 6 15.36 -2.30 -3.12
C LYS A 6 14.31 -1.25 -2.74
N ALA A 7 14.15 -0.97 -1.44
CA ALA A 7 13.30 0.11 -0.96
C ALA A 7 13.72 1.47 -1.51
N ASN A 8 15.00 1.82 -1.38
CA ASN A 8 15.54 3.11 -1.83
C ASN A 8 15.34 3.31 -3.35
N ALA A 9 15.62 2.29 -4.16
CA ALA A 9 15.42 2.34 -5.61
C ALA A 9 13.94 2.51 -6.01
N ASN A 10 13.01 1.99 -5.21
CA ASN A 10 11.58 2.14 -5.46
C ASN A 10 11.06 3.51 -5.00
N ILE A 11 11.56 4.06 -3.89
CA ILE A 11 11.16 5.38 -3.35
C ILE A 11 11.33 6.49 -4.38
N GLU A 12 12.38 6.44 -5.21
CA GLU A 12 12.62 7.43 -6.27
C GLU A 12 11.57 7.39 -7.39
N LYS A 13 10.94 6.23 -7.59
CA LYS A 13 9.98 5.98 -8.68
C LYS A 13 8.52 6.23 -8.29
N LEU A 14 8.25 6.42 -7.00
CA LEU A 14 6.90 6.70 -6.50
C LEU A 14 6.38 8.05 -7.02
N ASN A 15 5.09 8.11 -7.36
CA ASN A 15 4.43 9.39 -7.54
C ASN A 15 4.15 10.07 -6.18
N SER A 16 3.64 11.30 -6.20
CA SER A 16 3.38 12.08 -4.98
C SER A 16 2.41 11.38 -4.02
N GLU A 17 1.31 10.81 -4.52
CA GLU A 17 0.29 10.14 -3.70
C GLU A 17 0.85 8.86 -3.03
N GLN A 18 1.56 8.05 -3.80
CA GLN A 18 2.21 6.82 -3.30
C GLN A 18 3.31 7.14 -2.31
N ARG A 19 4.14 8.14 -2.61
CA ARG A 19 5.21 8.61 -1.72
C ARG A 19 4.65 9.14 -0.41
N TYR A 20 3.57 9.91 -0.47
CA TYR A 20 2.86 10.36 0.73
C TYR A 20 2.38 9.17 1.57
N ALA A 21 1.76 8.16 0.96
CA ALA A 21 1.29 6.97 1.68
C ALA A 21 2.43 6.20 2.36
N VAL A 22 3.55 5.98 1.66
CA VAL A 22 4.74 5.32 2.23
C VAL A 22 5.28 6.11 3.42
N TYR A 23 5.51 7.42 3.26
CA TYR A 23 6.08 8.22 4.35
C TYR A 23 5.14 8.36 5.54
N LYS A 24 3.83 8.49 5.31
CA LYS A 24 2.85 8.59 6.40
C LYS A 24 2.87 7.33 7.27
N VAL A 25 2.95 6.16 6.65
CA VAL A 25 3.04 4.89 7.40
C VAL A 25 4.40 4.72 8.07
N LEU A 26 5.50 5.05 7.39
CA LEU A 26 6.84 5.00 8.00
C LEU A 26 6.97 5.94 9.21
N HIS A 27 6.42 7.14 9.11
CA HIS A 27 6.36 8.10 10.21
C HIS A 27 5.55 7.53 11.38
N ALA A 28 4.42 6.87 11.12
CA ALA A 28 3.66 6.21 12.19
C ALA A 28 4.43 5.04 12.85
N ILE A 29 5.32 4.36 12.10
CA ILE A 29 6.15 3.26 12.63
C ILE A 29 7.29 3.78 13.51
N TYR A 30 8.00 4.82 13.07
CA TYR A 30 9.27 5.22 13.68
C TYR A 30 9.18 6.47 14.55
N GLU A 31 8.18 7.32 14.36
CA GLU A 31 8.00 8.51 15.19
C GLU A 31 6.96 8.23 16.27
N TYR A 32 7.40 8.21 17.52
CA TYR A 32 6.54 7.89 18.66
C TYR A 32 5.77 9.15 19.10
N GLN A 33 4.49 9.19 18.75
CA GLN A 33 3.53 10.15 19.29
C GLN A 33 2.28 9.38 19.71
N THR A 34 1.79 9.67 20.92
CA THR A 34 0.66 8.98 21.55
C THR A 34 -0.64 9.10 20.76
N ASP A 35 -0.83 10.17 19.99
CA ASP A 35 -2.08 10.46 19.27
C ASP A 35 -2.03 10.15 17.76
N MET A 36 -0.98 9.46 17.29
CA MET A 36 -0.84 9.17 15.86
C MET A 36 -1.74 8.03 15.41
N THR A 37 -2.38 8.21 14.26
CA THR A 37 -3.19 7.17 13.64
C THR A 37 -2.35 5.94 13.29
N LYS A 38 -2.80 4.76 13.72
CA LYS A 38 -2.11 3.47 13.47
C LYS A 38 -2.82 2.63 12.40
N CYS A 39 -4.06 2.93 12.08
CA CYS A 39 -4.88 2.21 11.11
C CYS A 39 -5.03 3.05 9.83
N PHE A 40 -4.57 2.49 8.70
CA PHE A 40 -4.55 3.16 7.40
C PHE A 40 -5.28 2.34 6.35
N PHE A 41 -6.00 3.00 5.45
CA PHE A 41 -6.64 2.36 4.30
C PHE A 41 -6.12 2.99 3.01
N LEU A 42 -5.37 2.24 2.21
CA LEU A 42 -4.92 2.64 0.89
C LEU A 42 -5.97 2.26 -0.16
N TYR A 43 -6.81 3.24 -0.47
CA TYR A 43 -7.80 3.11 -1.53
C TYR A 43 -7.17 3.48 -2.87
N GLY A 44 -7.41 2.67 -3.89
CA GLY A 44 -7.00 3.03 -5.24
C GLY A 44 -7.60 2.10 -6.29
N PRO A 45 -8.04 2.62 -7.45
CA PRO A 45 -8.39 1.81 -8.61
C PRO A 45 -7.34 0.76 -9.01
N ALA A 46 -7.75 -0.22 -9.81
CA ALA A 46 -6.80 -1.06 -10.55
C ALA A 46 -5.83 -0.18 -11.37
N GLY A 47 -4.53 -0.50 -11.30
CA GLY A 47 -3.48 0.20 -12.04
C GLY A 47 -2.94 1.49 -11.39
N THR A 48 -3.32 1.82 -10.14
CA THR A 48 -2.75 2.96 -9.40
C THR A 48 -1.49 2.62 -8.59
N GLY A 49 -0.99 1.38 -8.69
CA GLY A 49 0.28 0.98 -8.08
C GLY A 49 0.22 0.73 -6.57
N LYS A 50 -0.93 0.32 -6.01
CA LYS A 50 -1.02 -0.13 -4.61
C LYS A 50 0.03 -1.18 -4.25
N THR A 51 0.20 -2.20 -5.10
CA THR A 51 1.23 -3.22 -4.93
C THR A 51 2.63 -2.60 -4.89
N PHE A 52 2.90 -1.57 -5.70
CA PHE A 52 4.19 -0.87 -5.71
C PHE A 52 4.45 -0.12 -4.40
N VAL A 53 3.40 0.41 -3.75
CA VAL A 53 3.49 0.97 -2.39
C VAL A 53 3.91 -0.12 -1.40
N TYR A 54 3.26 -1.29 -1.41
CA TYR A 54 3.62 -2.39 -0.49
C TYR A 54 5.04 -2.93 -0.76
N SER A 55 5.41 -3.10 -2.03
CA SER A 55 6.74 -3.51 -2.47
C SER A 55 7.83 -2.49 -2.16
N THR A 56 7.47 -1.27 -1.76
CA THR A 56 8.42 -0.27 -1.23
C THR A 56 8.44 -0.30 0.29
N LEU A 57 7.26 -0.31 0.92
CA LEU A 57 7.11 -0.23 2.37
C LEU A 57 7.67 -1.46 3.09
N LEU A 58 7.32 -2.67 2.64
CA LEU A 58 7.73 -3.91 3.31
C LEU A 58 9.27 -4.06 3.34
N PRO A 59 10.00 -3.89 2.22
CA PRO A 59 11.47 -3.91 2.25
C PRO A 59 12.08 -2.76 3.05
N ALA A 60 11.44 -1.58 3.10
CA ALA A 60 11.94 -0.44 3.89
C ALA A 60 11.91 -0.72 5.40
N VAL A 61 10.90 -1.45 5.88
CA VAL A 61 10.79 -1.86 7.28
C VAL A 61 11.73 -3.03 7.57
N ARG A 62 11.70 -4.07 6.74
CA ARG A 62 12.58 -5.25 6.88
C ARG A 62 14.06 -4.89 6.74
N GLY A 63 14.39 -3.92 5.90
CA GLY A 63 15.75 -3.41 5.70
C GLY A 63 16.36 -2.77 6.95
N LYS A 64 15.53 -2.28 7.86
CA LYS A 64 15.93 -1.77 9.19
C LYS A 64 16.01 -2.86 10.27
N GLY A 65 15.71 -4.12 9.93
CA GLY A 65 15.70 -5.25 10.86
C GLY A 65 14.37 -5.48 11.57
N ASP A 66 13.34 -4.69 11.26
CA ASP A 66 12.01 -4.83 11.86
C ASP A 66 11.14 -5.85 11.13
N GLN A 67 10.22 -6.48 11.86
CA GLN A 67 9.30 -7.46 11.29
C GLN A 67 8.13 -6.75 10.59
N ALA A 68 7.95 -7.04 9.30
CA ALA A 68 6.83 -6.55 8.50
C ALA A 68 6.09 -7.72 7.85
N ILE A 69 4.78 -7.80 8.09
CA ILE A 69 3.92 -8.87 7.61
C ILE A 69 3.07 -8.37 6.45
N ALA A 70 2.95 -9.21 5.44
CA ALA A 70 2.09 -8.98 4.31
C ALA A 70 1.11 -10.15 4.21
N VAL A 71 -0.18 -9.85 4.14
CA VAL A 71 -1.25 -10.82 3.95
C VAL A 71 -2.16 -10.38 2.83
N ALA A 72 -2.78 -11.35 2.17
CA ALA A 72 -3.85 -11.09 1.22
C ALA A 72 -5.11 -11.87 1.59
N SER A 73 -6.28 -11.37 1.17
CA SER A 73 -7.56 -12.07 1.33
C SER A 73 -7.61 -13.38 0.53
N THR A 74 -6.96 -13.41 -0.65
CA THR A 74 -6.91 -14.57 -1.57
C THR A 74 -5.48 -15.09 -1.74
N GLY A 75 -5.33 -16.39 -2.02
CA GLY A 75 -4.01 -17.02 -2.22
C GLY A 75 -3.26 -16.54 -3.47
N ILE A 76 -3.97 -16.02 -4.47
CA ILE A 76 -3.34 -15.50 -5.70
C ILE A 76 -2.66 -14.16 -5.41
N ALA A 77 -3.34 -13.26 -4.70
CA ALA A 77 -2.82 -11.94 -4.32
C ALA A 77 -1.61 -12.04 -3.37
N ASP A 78 -1.54 -13.12 -2.59
CA ASP A 78 -0.44 -13.39 -1.66
C ASP A 78 0.93 -13.52 -2.33
N THR A 79 0.96 -14.09 -3.54
CA THR A 79 2.18 -14.31 -4.33
C THR A 79 2.88 -12.99 -4.69
N PHE A 80 2.14 -11.88 -4.75
CA PHE A 80 2.66 -10.57 -5.11
C PHE A 80 3.34 -9.83 -3.94
N LEU A 81 3.22 -10.37 -2.73
CA LEU A 81 3.84 -9.84 -1.53
C LEU A 81 4.98 -10.78 -1.12
N SER A 82 6.22 -10.27 -1.05
CA SER A 82 7.36 -11.13 -0.68
C SER A 82 7.18 -11.69 0.73
N GLY A 83 7.15 -13.02 0.85
CA GLY A 83 6.86 -13.72 2.11
C GLY A 83 5.39 -13.64 2.55
N GLY A 84 4.48 -13.34 1.62
CA GLY A 84 3.05 -13.35 1.87
C GLY A 84 2.56 -14.72 2.36
N ARG A 85 1.59 -14.69 3.28
CA ARG A 85 0.69 -15.82 3.55
C ARG A 85 -0.75 -15.31 3.50
N THR A 86 -1.69 -16.17 3.11
CA THR A 86 -3.11 -15.85 3.19
C THR A 86 -3.52 -15.44 4.60
N THR A 87 -4.41 -14.45 4.68
CA THR A 87 -4.93 -13.92 5.96
C THR A 87 -5.49 -15.05 6.84
N HIS A 88 -6.27 -15.95 6.24
CA HIS A 88 -6.85 -17.09 6.95
C HIS A 88 -5.79 -18.01 7.57
N SER A 89 -4.65 -18.19 6.90
CA SER A 89 -3.58 -19.07 7.38
C SER A 89 -2.75 -18.43 8.50
N ILE A 90 -2.40 -17.14 8.39
CA ILE A 90 -1.64 -16.42 9.43
C ILE A 90 -2.47 -16.28 10.70
N PHE A 91 -3.69 -15.76 10.56
CA PHE A 91 -4.51 -15.42 11.72
C PHE A 91 -5.35 -16.60 12.21
N LYS A 92 -5.37 -17.75 11.53
CA LYS A 92 -6.23 -18.91 11.85
C LYS A 92 -7.71 -18.49 11.98
N ILE A 93 -8.17 -17.74 10.99
CA ILE A 93 -9.55 -17.23 10.94
C ILE A 93 -10.49 -18.42 10.70
N PRO A 94 -11.54 -18.61 11.52
CA PRO A 94 -12.51 -19.67 11.31
C PRO A 94 -13.28 -19.48 10.00
N LEU A 95 -13.62 -20.58 9.32
CA LEU A 95 -14.36 -20.55 8.06
C LEU A 95 -15.81 -20.05 8.24
N SER A 96 -16.41 -20.35 9.38
CA SER A 96 -17.71 -19.82 9.79
C SER A 96 -17.53 -18.58 10.67
N LEU A 97 -17.85 -17.42 10.12
CA LEU A 97 -17.71 -16.13 10.80
C LEU A 97 -19.06 -15.58 11.24
N ASN A 98 -19.10 -15.13 12.49
CA ASN A 98 -20.21 -14.40 13.09
C ASN A 98 -19.67 -13.20 13.89
N ALA A 99 -20.57 -12.40 14.47
CA ALA A 99 -20.20 -11.19 15.19
C ALA A 99 -19.31 -11.46 16.42
N THR A 100 -19.37 -12.64 17.03
CA THR A 100 -18.59 -13.03 18.23
C THR A 100 -17.39 -13.91 17.90
N SER A 101 -17.13 -14.20 16.63
CA SER A 101 -16.00 -15.05 16.22
C SER A 101 -14.67 -14.48 16.71
N THR A 102 -13.80 -15.39 17.10
CA THR A 102 -12.40 -15.14 17.46
C THR A 102 -11.50 -15.99 16.57
N CYS A 103 -10.28 -15.52 16.38
CA CYS A 103 -9.26 -16.29 15.67
C CYS A 103 -8.75 -17.45 16.54
N ASN A 104 -8.51 -18.61 15.93
CA ASN A 104 -8.04 -19.82 16.64
C ASN A 104 -6.51 -19.85 16.75
N LEU A 105 -5.92 -18.77 17.26
CA LEU A 105 -4.48 -18.65 17.45
C LEU A 105 -4.15 -18.60 18.94
N LYS A 106 -3.29 -19.52 19.41
CA LYS A 106 -2.86 -19.57 20.82
C LYS A 106 -1.68 -18.61 21.04
N PRO A 107 -1.59 -17.90 22.18
CA PRO A 107 -0.50 -16.94 22.43
C PRO A 107 0.92 -17.53 22.40
N ASN A 108 1.08 -18.81 22.71
CA ASN A 108 2.38 -19.46 22.86
C ASN A 108 2.92 -20.07 21.56
N THR A 109 2.32 -19.80 20.40
CA THR A 109 2.82 -20.33 19.12
C THR A 109 3.84 -19.41 18.46
N SER A 110 4.62 -19.93 17.52
CA SER A 110 5.57 -19.14 16.73
C SER A 110 4.88 -18.08 15.89
N GLU A 111 3.67 -18.35 15.37
CA GLU A 111 2.88 -17.37 14.62
C GLU A 111 2.40 -16.20 15.49
N ALA A 112 2.01 -16.48 16.74
CA ALA A 112 1.64 -15.43 17.69
C ALA A 112 2.84 -14.51 17.99
N LYS A 113 4.04 -15.08 18.15
CA LYS A 113 5.28 -14.28 18.29
C LYS A 113 5.54 -13.42 17.06
N ILE A 114 5.40 -13.97 15.86
CA ILE A 114 5.57 -13.21 14.61
C ILE A 114 4.61 -12.00 14.56
N LEU A 115 3.34 -12.18 14.95
CA LEU A 115 2.36 -11.09 15.02
C LEU A 115 2.69 -10.07 16.11
N LEU A 116 3.22 -10.51 17.25
CA LEU A 116 3.66 -9.65 18.34
C LEU A 116 4.90 -8.83 17.98
N ASP A 117 5.84 -9.39 17.22
CA ASP A 117 7.06 -8.71 16.81
C ASP A 117 6.83 -7.78 15.61
N ALA A 118 5.76 -8.00 14.85
CA ALA A 118 5.43 -7.18 13.69
C ALA A 118 5.21 -5.70 14.06
N LYS A 119 5.91 -4.82 13.34
CA LYS A 119 5.71 -3.37 13.38
C LYS A 119 4.57 -2.92 12.48
N VAL A 120 4.41 -3.58 11.33
CA VAL A 120 3.36 -3.28 10.36
C VAL A 120 2.77 -4.56 9.79
N ILE A 121 1.45 -4.56 9.62
CA ILE A 121 0.70 -5.60 8.93
C ILE A 121 0.00 -4.97 7.74
N VAL A 122 0.44 -5.35 6.54
CA VAL A 122 -0.18 -4.95 5.28
C VAL A 122 -1.18 -6.02 4.86
N TRP A 123 -2.42 -5.62 4.59
CA TRP A 123 -3.48 -6.53 4.16
C TRP A 123 -4.05 -6.07 2.81
N ASP A 124 -3.71 -6.81 1.75
CA ASP A 124 -4.21 -6.55 0.40
C ASP A 124 -5.54 -7.26 0.10
N GLU A 125 -6.31 -6.66 -0.82
CA GLU A 125 -7.70 -7.05 -1.13
C GLU A 125 -8.63 -7.05 0.09
N ALA A 126 -8.43 -6.12 1.03
CA ALA A 126 -9.24 -5.99 2.24
C ALA A 126 -10.76 -5.88 1.96
N PRO A 127 -11.26 -5.16 0.93
CA PRO A 127 -12.69 -5.10 0.63
C PRO A 127 -13.35 -6.44 0.31
N MET A 128 -12.59 -7.46 -0.10
CA MET A 128 -13.11 -8.80 -0.37
C MET A 128 -13.32 -9.62 0.90
N THR A 129 -12.75 -9.19 2.02
CA THR A 129 -12.86 -9.87 3.31
C THR A 129 -14.14 -9.46 4.04
N HIS A 130 -14.81 -10.45 4.63
CA HIS A 130 -15.99 -10.25 5.47
C HIS A 130 -15.64 -9.41 6.72
N VAL A 131 -16.48 -8.44 7.09
CA VAL A 131 -16.24 -7.55 8.25
C VAL A 131 -15.91 -8.28 9.56
N HIS A 132 -16.57 -9.42 9.81
CA HIS A 132 -16.33 -10.25 11.00
C HIS A 132 -14.90 -10.82 11.08
N ALA A 133 -14.21 -11.03 9.95
CA ALA A 133 -12.81 -11.42 9.97
C ALA A 133 -11.93 -10.29 10.54
N PHE A 134 -12.19 -9.03 10.15
CA PHE A 134 -11.50 -7.88 10.73
C PHE A 134 -11.77 -7.74 12.23
N LEU A 135 -13.01 -7.99 12.68
CA LEU A 135 -13.35 -7.97 14.11
C LEU A 135 -12.65 -9.09 14.88
N ALA A 136 -12.58 -10.30 14.32
CA ALA A 136 -11.89 -11.42 14.94
C ALA A 136 -10.38 -11.16 15.05
N VAL A 137 -9.76 -10.59 14.01
CA VAL A 137 -8.34 -10.20 14.01
C VAL A 137 -8.09 -9.07 15.00
N ASN A 138 -8.97 -8.06 15.05
CA ASN A 138 -8.88 -6.97 16.03
C ASN A 138 -8.87 -7.52 17.47
N ARG A 139 -9.82 -8.41 17.81
CA ARG A 139 -9.86 -9.06 19.14
C ARG A 139 -8.58 -9.84 19.43
N LEU A 140 -8.14 -10.67 18.47
CA LEU A 140 -6.92 -11.45 18.61
C LEU A 140 -5.71 -10.55 18.92
N LEU A 141 -5.52 -9.47 18.16
CA LEU A 141 -4.37 -8.60 18.36
C LEU A 141 -4.43 -7.85 19.70
N LYS A 142 -5.63 -7.44 20.14
CA LYS A 142 -5.81 -6.89 21.50
C LYS A 142 -5.47 -7.92 22.57
N ASP A 143 -5.93 -9.16 22.41
CA ASP A 143 -5.68 -10.25 23.35
C ASP A 143 -4.20 -10.63 23.44
N LEU A 144 -3.48 -10.59 22.30
CA LEU A 144 -2.05 -10.88 22.24
C LEU A 144 -1.21 -9.74 22.83
N THR A 145 -1.51 -8.49 22.46
CA THR A 145 -0.74 -7.30 22.89
C THR A 145 -1.12 -6.79 24.28
N LYS A 146 -2.26 -7.23 24.83
CA LYS A 146 -2.86 -6.70 26.06
C LYS A 146 -3.11 -5.20 25.99
N CYS A 147 -3.49 -4.70 24.81
CA CYS A 147 -3.77 -3.30 24.54
C CYS A 147 -5.17 -3.15 23.94
N ASP A 148 -5.97 -2.24 24.49
CA ASP A 148 -7.36 -2.01 24.05
C ASP A 148 -7.48 -1.07 22.83
N GLU A 149 -6.38 -0.52 22.35
CA GLU A 149 -6.34 0.25 21.11
C GLU A 149 -6.79 -0.60 19.89
N PRO A 150 -7.28 0.03 18.81
CA PRO A 150 -7.59 -0.67 17.56
C PRO A 150 -6.43 -1.57 17.11
N PHE A 151 -6.74 -2.83 16.82
CA PHE A 151 -5.80 -3.89 16.45
C PHE A 151 -4.62 -4.07 17.42
N GLY A 152 -4.85 -3.83 18.72
CA GLY A 152 -3.81 -3.97 19.74
C GLY A 152 -2.70 -2.92 19.63
N GLY A 153 -3.00 -1.76 19.05
CA GLY A 153 -2.02 -0.69 18.81
C GLY A 153 -1.01 -1.03 17.70
N LYS A 154 -1.26 -2.09 16.92
CA LYS A 154 -0.45 -2.43 15.74
C LYS A 154 -0.75 -1.49 14.58
N ILE A 155 0.25 -1.28 13.73
CA ILE A 155 0.07 -0.49 12.52
C ILE A 155 -0.50 -1.40 11.44
N ILE A 156 -1.72 -1.08 11.01
CA ILE A 156 -2.46 -1.84 10.00
C ILE A 156 -2.58 -0.99 8.75
N LEU A 157 -2.14 -1.53 7.61
CA LEU A 157 -2.35 -0.92 6.30
C LEU A 157 -3.25 -1.83 5.47
N LEU A 158 -4.54 -1.47 5.39
CA LEU A 158 -5.49 -2.15 4.51
C LEU A 158 -5.36 -1.62 3.08
N GLY A 159 -5.54 -2.49 2.12
CA GLY A 159 -5.37 -2.23 0.71
C GLY A 159 -6.55 -2.72 -0.11
N GLY A 160 -7.01 -1.93 -1.09
CA GLY A 160 -7.96 -2.45 -2.07
C GLY A 160 -8.69 -1.41 -2.90
N ASP A 161 -9.57 -1.90 -3.77
CA ASP A 161 -10.55 -1.08 -4.49
C ASP A 161 -11.95 -1.51 -4.07
N PHE A 162 -12.72 -0.61 -3.44
CA PHE A 162 -14.12 -0.87 -3.08
C PHE A 162 -15.05 -1.11 -4.28
N ARG A 163 -14.57 -0.85 -5.50
CA ARG A 163 -15.29 -1.16 -6.75
C ARG A 163 -14.95 -2.56 -7.28
N GLN A 164 -13.98 -3.25 -6.67
CA GLN A 164 -13.79 -4.68 -6.89
C GLN A 164 -14.88 -5.49 -6.16
N VAL A 165 -14.96 -6.79 -6.49
CA VAL A 165 -16.01 -7.72 -6.04
C VAL A 165 -16.17 -7.66 -4.52
N LEU A 166 -17.40 -7.50 -4.05
CA LEU A 166 -17.75 -7.49 -2.63
C LEU A 166 -17.50 -8.88 -1.99
N PRO A 167 -17.45 -8.99 -0.65
CA PRO A 167 -17.29 -10.29 0.01
C PRO A 167 -18.36 -11.28 -0.46
N VAL A 168 -17.94 -12.46 -0.90
CA VAL A 168 -18.85 -13.49 -1.39
C VAL A 168 -19.55 -14.14 -0.20
N ILE A 169 -20.86 -13.94 -0.06
CA ILE A 169 -21.70 -14.66 0.89
C ILE A 169 -22.46 -15.74 0.11
N LEU A 170 -22.15 -17.00 0.39
CA LEU A 170 -22.88 -18.14 -0.19
C LEU A 170 -24.36 -18.03 0.18
N ARG A 171 -25.25 -17.95 -0.84
CA ARG A 171 -26.72 -17.82 -0.69
C ARG A 171 -27.18 -16.54 0.03
N GLY A 172 -26.33 -15.50 0.12
CA GLY A 172 -26.68 -14.22 0.73
C GLY A 172 -27.50 -13.31 -0.20
N SER A 173 -28.41 -12.52 0.38
CA SER A 173 -29.09 -11.43 -0.33
C SER A 173 -28.16 -10.23 -0.53
N ARG A 174 -28.48 -9.34 -1.49
CA ARG A 174 -27.70 -8.12 -1.74
C ARG A 174 -27.51 -7.25 -0.48
N SER A 175 -28.51 -7.21 0.40
CA SER A 175 -28.43 -6.46 1.66
C SER A 175 -27.43 -7.07 2.62
N LEU A 176 -27.37 -8.41 2.70
CA LEU A 176 -26.38 -9.11 3.52
C LEU A 176 -24.96 -8.86 3.01
N THR A 177 -24.74 -8.88 1.69
CA THR A 177 -23.43 -8.55 1.10
C THR A 177 -23.01 -7.12 1.40
N VAL A 178 -23.93 -6.16 1.41
CA VAL A 178 -23.61 -4.76 1.76
C VAL A 178 -23.33 -4.63 3.26
N SER A 179 -24.03 -5.37 4.12
CA SER A 179 -23.81 -5.36 5.57
C SER A 179 -22.50 -6.01 6.00
N SER A 180 -21.96 -6.93 5.18
CA SER A 180 -20.67 -7.57 5.42
C SER A 180 -19.47 -6.74 4.96
N CYS A 181 -19.71 -5.64 4.23
CA CYS A 181 -18.67 -4.76 3.73
C CYS A 181 -18.14 -3.83 4.82
N ILE A 182 -16.81 -3.67 4.88
CA ILE A 182 -16.16 -2.73 5.81
C ILE A 182 -16.58 -1.27 5.57
N LYS A 183 -17.00 -0.91 4.34
CA LYS A 183 -17.32 0.47 3.93
C LYS A 183 -18.44 1.13 4.76
N LYS A 184 -19.38 0.35 5.30
CA LYS A 184 -20.47 0.87 6.14
C LYS A 184 -20.29 0.58 7.63
N HIS A 185 -19.25 -0.15 7.99
CA HIS A 185 -19.05 -0.59 9.37
C HIS A 185 -18.25 0.45 10.14
N ARG A 186 -18.57 0.62 11.42
CA ARG A 186 -17.87 1.55 12.33
C ARG A 186 -16.36 1.33 12.36
N LEU A 187 -15.88 0.12 12.14
CA LEU A 187 -14.45 -0.16 12.04
C LEU A 187 -13.70 0.78 11.08
N LEU A 188 -14.32 1.20 9.96
CA LEU A 188 -13.65 2.09 9.02
C LEU A 188 -13.43 3.50 9.58
N SER A 189 -14.18 3.94 10.61
CA SER A 189 -13.96 5.26 11.24
C SER A 189 -12.60 5.34 11.94
N ASP A 190 -12.04 4.20 12.33
CA ASP A 190 -10.73 4.14 12.97
C ASP A 190 -9.59 4.20 11.95
N PHE A 191 -9.90 4.12 10.65
CA PHE A 191 -8.91 4.13 9.57
C PHE A 191 -8.77 5.51 8.91
N PHE A 192 -7.54 5.96 8.77
CA PHE A 192 -7.21 7.09 7.89
C PHE A 192 -7.13 6.62 6.44
N VAL A 193 -8.01 7.13 5.58
CA VAL A 193 -8.09 6.73 4.17
C VAL A 193 -7.16 7.58 3.31
N MET A 194 -6.23 6.92 2.62
CA MET A 194 -5.33 7.49 1.63
C MET A 194 -5.79 7.08 0.24
N ASN A 195 -6.02 8.05 -0.65
CA ASN A 195 -6.54 7.79 -1.99
C ASN A 195 -5.40 7.89 -3.02
N LEU A 196 -5.25 6.85 -3.83
CA LEU A 196 -4.45 6.86 -5.06
C LEU A 196 -5.40 7.08 -6.23
N THR A 197 -5.30 8.23 -6.90
CA THR A 197 -6.13 8.57 -8.06
C THR A 197 -5.34 8.45 -9.36
N GLU A 198 -4.02 8.60 -9.30
CA GLU A 198 -3.16 8.53 -10.46
C GLU A 198 -2.90 7.08 -10.90
N LYS A 199 -3.27 6.76 -12.15
CA LYS A 199 -2.91 5.49 -12.77
C LYS A 199 -1.44 5.50 -13.20
N CYS A 200 -0.67 4.50 -12.77
CA CYS A 200 0.72 4.32 -13.18
C CYS A 200 0.87 4.10 -14.69
N VAL A 201 -0.10 3.43 -15.32
CA VAL A 201 -0.14 3.24 -16.79
C VAL A 201 -0.24 4.59 -17.52
N LEU A 202 -0.99 5.54 -16.98
CA LEU A 202 -1.11 6.88 -17.55
C LEU A 202 0.17 7.71 -17.35
N LEU A 203 0.95 7.46 -16.28
CA LEU A 203 2.24 8.11 -16.07
C LEU A 203 3.30 7.68 -17.09
N ILE A 204 3.33 6.39 -17.47
CA ILE A 204 4.18 5.91 -18.56
C ILE A 204 3.77 6.59 -19.87
N LEU A 205 2.47 6.66 -20.17
CA LEU A 205 1.97 7.34 -21.37
C LEU A 205 2.16 8.86 -21.31
N LYS A 206 2.01 9.54 -20.17
CA LYS A 206 2.23 10.99 -20.03
C LYS A 206 3.71 11.36 -20.07
N LYS A 207 4.60 10.55 -19.50
CA LYS A 207 6.05 10.73 -19.65
C LYS A 207 6.45 10.48 -21.10
N ASN A 208 5.94 9.41 -21.73
CA ASN A 208 6.19 9.14 -23.15
C ASN A 208 5.50 10.13 -24.09
N LEU A 209 4.39 10.75 -23.71
CA LEU A 209 3.73 11.83 -24.44
C LEU A 209 4.44 13.15 -24.22
N ARG A 210 5.06 13.44 -23.06
CA ARG A 210 5.94 14.61 -22.91
C ARG A 210 7.22 14.44 -23.71
N VAL A 211 7.84 13.26 -23.71
CA VAL A 211 8.96 12.93 -24.59
C VAL A 211 8.50 12.95 -26.05
N GLY A 212 7.32 12.43 -26.34
CA GLY A 212 6.68 12.42 -27.65
C GLY A 212 6.28 13.82 -28.14
N PHE A 213 5.92 14.75 -27.27
CA PHE A 213 5.64 16.15 -27.59
C PHE A 213 6.95 16.91 -27.80
N TYR A 214 7.99 16.65 -26.99
CA TYR A 214 9.34 17.15 -27.27
C TYR A 214 9.89 16.63 -28.61
N MET A 215 9.56 15.38 -28.98
CA MET A 215 9.95 14.78 -30.25
C MET A 215 9.06 15.24 -31.42
N LEU A 216 7.75 15.43 -31.22
CA LEU A 216 6.83 15.98 -32.24
C LEU A 216 7.06 17.48 -32.48
N VAL A 217 7.45 18.25 -31.46
CA VAL A 217 7.87 19.65 -31.65
C VAL A 217 9.20 19.71 -32.41
N LYS A 218 10.15 18.78 -32.17
CA LYS A 218 11.36 18.67 -33.01
C LYS A 218 11.07 18.24 -34.45
N VAL A 219 10.21 17.22 -34.65
CA VAL A 219 9.89 16.70 -35.98
C VAL A 219 9.05 17.69 -36.82
N LYS A 220 8.26 18.57 -36.18
CA LYS A 220 7.47 19.59 -36.88
C LYS A 220 8.23 20.89 -37.15
N VAL A 221 9.39 21.10 -36.52
CA VAL A 221 10.31 22.21 -36.83
C VAL A 221 11.35 21.81 -37.89
N GLU A 222 11.64 20.52 -38.09
CA GLU A 222 12.60 20.05 -39.12
C GLU A 222 12.00 19.81 -40.52
N ARG A 223 10.70 20.08 -40.74
CA ARG A 223 10.06 19.99 -42.06
C ARG A 223 9.42 21.30 -42.49
N LYS A 224 10.23 22.35 -42.64
CA LYS A 224 10.09 23.40 -43.66
C LYS A 224 11.30 24.33 -43.58
N PHE A 225 11.90 24.58 -44.76
CA PHE A 225 13.01 25.49 -45.10
C PHE A 225 14.43 24.90 -45.21
N SER A 226 14.69 24.39 -46.43
CA SER A 226 15.81 24.71 -47.35
C SER A 226 17.21 25.10 -46.82
N CYS A 227 18.24 24.43 -47.34
CA CYS A 227 19.64 24.87 -47.44
C CYS A 227 19.82 26.25 -48.13
N PRO A 228 21.01 26.89 -48.15
CA PRO A 228 22.23 26.81 -47.29
C PRO A 228 22.71 28.21 -46.79
N HIS A 229 23.86 28.25 -46.08
CA HIS A 229 24.59 29.42 -45.53
C HIS A 229 24.04 30.03 -44.22
N PHE A 230 24.64 29.67 -43.08
CA PHE A 230 25.40 30.59 -42.22
C PHE A 230 25.90 29.89 -40.93
N ALA A 231 27.10 30.33 -40.53
CA ALA A 231 27.93 30.03 -39.37
C ALA A 231 27.30 29.40 -38.10
N ILE A 232 28.08 28.47 -37.55
CA ILE A 232 28.05 27.99 -36.16
C ILE A 232 28.14 29.18 -35.20
N GLN A 233 27.14 29.36 -34.33
CA GLN A 233 27.29 30.15 -33.11
C GLN A 233 26.91 29.32 -31.89
N LYS A 234 27.93 28.96 -31.10
CA LYS A 234 27.81 28.28 -29.81
C LYS A 234 27.02 29.16 -28.84
N PHE A 235 25.88 28.69 -28.35
CA PHE A 235 25.29 29.19 -27.10
C PHE A 235 25.70 28.28 -25.94
N LYS A 236 26.64 28.79 -25.15
CA LYS A 236 27.00 28.34 -23.80
C LYS A 236 25.81 28.67 -22.88
N ILE A 237 25.29 27.69 -22.14
CA ILE A 237 24.38 27.94 -21.02
C ILE A 237 25.21 27.80 -19.73
N PRO A 238 25.20 28.80 -18.82
CA PRO A 238 26.02 28.76 -17.61
C PRO A 238 25.38 27.88 -16.53
N PHE A 239 26.20 27.00 -15.94
CA PHE A 239 25.94 26.44 -14.62
C PHE A 239 26.30 27.51 -13.59
N ASN A 240 25.33 27.95 -12.78
CA ASN A 240 25.61 28.71 -11.57
C ASN A 240 25.42 27.78 -10.38
N ASN A 241 26.53 27.22 -9.89
CA ASN A 241 26.64 26.68 -8.54
C ASN A 241 27.21 27.80 -7.67
N SER A 242 26.45 28.26 -6.70
CA SER A 242 26.97 28.98 -5.54
C SER A 242 26.14 28.59 -4.31
N LEU A 243 26.82 28.50 -3.16
CA LEU A 243 26.46 27.88 -1.87
C LEU A 243 26.96 26.42 -1.83
N VAL A 244 27.99 26.03 -1.06
CA VAL A 244 28.54 26.58 0.20
C VAL A 244 30.01 26.16 0.33
N THR A 245 30.83 27.14 0.73
CA THR A 245 32.22 27.13 1.30
C THR A 245 33.31 26.32 0.62
#